data_AF-A0A0S7XNY2-F1
#
_entry.id   AF-A0A0S7XNY2-F1
#
_cell.length_a   1.000
_cell.length_b   1.000
_cell.length_c   1.000
_cell.angle_alpha   90.00
_cell.angle_beta   90.00
_cell.angle_gamma   90.00
#
_symmetry.space_group_name_H-M   'P 1'
#
loop_
_entity.id
_entity.type
_entity.pdbx_description
1 polymer ?
#
loop_
_entity_poly.entity_id
_entity_poly.type
_entity_poly.pdbx_seq_one_letter_code
_entity_poly.pdbx_strand_id
1 'polypeptide(L)'
;MLCDKHRLAKSVFYEQAVKVPLIVRPPKGFILKVHPEGQANGKTCSLLVSLVDLFPTILKLAGCEPKEDSFGKSLMPLLADVNIAR
;
A
#
# COMPACT_ATOMS: atom_id res chain seq x y z
N MET A 1 14.38 -15.51 4.72
CA MET A 1 14.83 -16.81 4.22
C MET A 1 14.77 -17.76 5.39
N LEU A 2 13.92 -18.77 5.29
CA LEU A 2 13.80 -19.84 6.28
C LEU A 2 14.45 -21.10 5.69
N CYS A 3 15.77 -21.07 5.54
CA CYS A 3 16.57 -22.04 4.78
C CYS A 3 16.30 -22.07 3.27
N ASP A 4 15.38 -21.25 2.75
CA ASP A 4 15.19 -21.06 1.30
C ASP A 4 16.52 -20.71 0.63
N LYS A 5 16.87 -21.41 -0.45
CA LYS A 5 18.11 -21.20 -1.22
C LYS A 5 19.38 -21.25 -0.35
N HIS A 6 19.39 -22.06 0.71
CA HIS A 6 20.50 -22.18 1.68
C HIS A 6 20.84 -20.87 2.40
N ARG A 7 19.86 -19.96 2.57
CA ARG A 7 20.07 -18.70 3.28
C ARG A 7 19.16 -18.58 4.50
N LEU A 8 19.63 -17.79 5.45
CA LEU A 8 18.89 -17.40 6.65
C LEU A 8 18.67 -15.87 6.64
N ALA A 9 17.74 -15.40 7.46
CA ALA A 9 17.43 -13.97 7.63
C ALA A 9 16.95 -13.25 6.35
N LYS A 10 17.09 -11.92 6.28
CA LYS A 10 16.47 -11.04 5.26
C LYS A 10 17.47 -10.20 4.47
N SER A 11 18.76 -10.54 4.51
CA SER A 11 19.86 -9.76 3.89
C SER A 11 20.03 -10.00 2.37
N VAL A 12 18.94 -10.31 1.66
CA VAL A 12 18.94 -10.65 0.23
C VAL A 12 17.68 -10.14 -0.47
N PHE A 13 17.76 -9.92 -1.79
CA PHE A 13 16.68 -9.34 -2.59
C PHE A 13 15.76 -10.37 -3.27
N TYR A 14 15.67 -11.59 -2.75
CA TYR A 14 14.69 -12.55 -3.29
C TYR A 14 13.26 -12.12 -2.95
N GLU A 15 12.30 -12.50 -3.79
CA GLU A 15 10.88 -12.16 -3.59
C GLU A 15 10.39 -12.55 -2.19
N GLN A 16 10.78 -13.73 -1.68
CA GLN A 16 10.45 -14.20 -0.33
C GLN A 16 11.03 -13.31 0.80
N ALA A 17 12.06 -12.53 0.50
CA ALA A 17 12.64 -11.57 1.43
C ALA A 17 11.96 -10.21 1.33
N VAL A 18 11.74 -9.69 0.11
CA VAL A 18 11.30 -8.30 -0.15
C VAL A 18 9.79 -8.11 -0.28
N LYS A 19 9.04 -9.13 -0.73
CA LYS A 19 7.58 -9.04 -0.91
C LYS A 19 6.89 -9.30 0.42
N VAL A 20 6.44 -8.23 1.07
CA VAL A 20 5.77 -8.26 2.37
C VAL A 20 4.24 -8.19 2.20
N PRO A 21 3.47 -8.83 3.09
CA PRO A 21 2.01 -8.70 3.07
C PRO A 21 1.60 -7.29 3.52
N LEU A 22 0.65 -6.69 2.80
CA LEU A 22 0.02 -5.41 3.13
C LEU A 22 -1.50 -5.55 3.01
N ILE A 23 -2.22 -5.31 4.11
CA ILE A 23 -3.68 -5.29 4.15
C ILE A 23 -4.11 -3.95 4.74
N VAL A 24 -4.92 -3.19 4.02
CA VAL A 24 -5.43 -1.89 4.45
C VAL A 24 -6.93 -1.99 4.71
N ARG A 25 -7.34 -1.69 5.94
CA ARG A 25 -8.75 -1.67 6.35
C ARG A 25 -9.15 -0.27 6.83
N PRO A 26 -9.74 0.56 5.95
CA PRO A 26 -10.29 1.85 6.37
C PRO A 26 -11.57 1.67 7.21
N PRO A 27 -11.97 2.69 7.99
CA PRO A 27 -13.26 2.68 8.67
C PRO A 27 -14.43 2.50 7.70
N LYS A 28 -15.52 1.87 8.15
CA LYS A 28 -16.68 1.57 7.31
C LYS A 28 -17.24 2.88 6.72
N GLY A 29 -17.38 2.91 5.40
CA GLY A 29 -17.90 4.07 4.66
C GLY A 29 -16.93 5.26 4.53
N PHE A 30 -15.71 5.21 5.08
CA PHE A 30 -14.76 6.32 4.97
C PHE A 30 -14.34 6.57 3.51
N ILE A 31 -13.97 5.51 2.79
CA ILE A 31 -13.55 5.63 1.39
C ILE A 31 -14.66 6.21 0.52
N LEU A 32 -15.91 5.77 0.69
CA LEU A 32 -17.05 6.30 -0.06
C LEU A 32 -17.30 7.80 0.16
N LYS A 33 -16.86 8.36 1.30
CA LYS A 33 -16.95 9.81 1.54
C LYS A 33 -15.89 10.60 0.76
N VAL A 34 -14.71 10.01 0.55
CA VAL A 34 -13.57 10.65 -0.14
C VAL A 34 -13.62 10.38 -1.65
N HIS A 35 -14.02 9.17 -2.01
CA HIS A 35 -14.12 8.63 -3.37
C HIS A 35 -15.53 8.03 -3.56
N PRO A 36 -16.54 8.85 -3.91
CA PRO A 36 -17.91 8.38 -4.16
C PRO A 36 -18.02 7.37 -5.31
N GLU A 37 -17.05 7.38 -6.22
CA GLU A 37 -16.98 6.54 -7.42
C GLU A 37 -16.77 5.05 -7.13
N GLY A 38 -16.26 4.68 -5.94
CA GLY A 38 -16.00 3.28 -5.66
C GLY A 38 -15.35 2.97 -4.31
N GLN A 39 -15.36 1.68 -3.97
CA GLN A 39 -14.69 1.14 -2.80
C GLN A 39 -14.14 -0.26 -3.09
N ALA A 40 -12.87 -0.48 -2.74
CA ALA A 40 -12.14 -1.72 -3.00
C ALA A 40 -12.15 -2.72 -1.82
N ASN A 41 -13.13 -2.66 -0.92
CA ASN A 41 -13.19 -3.56 0.23
C ASN A 41 -13.21 -5.04 -0.21
N GLY A 42 -12.34 -5.85 0.40
CA GLY A 42 -12.26 -7.28 0.10
C GLY A 42 -11.63 -7.61 -1.26
N LYS A 43 -11.21 -6.62 -2.04
CA LYS A 43 -10.47 -6.83 -3.29
C LYS A 43 -8.98 -6.98 -3.02
N THR A 44 -8.31 -7.75 -3.87
CA THR A 44 -6.85 -7.88 -3.89
C THR A 44 -6.27 -6.97 -4.95
N CYS A 45 -5.26 -6.17 -4.61
CA CYS A 45 -4.50 -5.35 -5.56
C CYS A 45 -3.23 -6.10 -6.00
N SER A 46 -3.01 -6.19 -7.31
CA SER A 46 -1.83 -6.84 -7.92
C SER A 46 -0.77 -5.85 -8.41
N LEU A 47 -1.03 -4.54 -8.29
CA LEU A 47 -0.09 -3.49 -8.70
C LEU A 47 1.11 -3.43 -7.75
N LEU A 48 2.25 -3.00 -8.29
CA LEU A 48 3.47 -2.83 -7.51
C LEU A 48 3.33 -1.62 -6.56
N VAL A 49 3.44 -1.90 -5.27
CA VAL A 49 3.43 -0.92 -4.18
C VAL A 49 4.69 -1.07 -3.33
N SER A 50 5.10 0.02 -2.68
CA SER A 50 6.30 0.04 -1.85
C SER A 50 5.98 0.53 -0.44
N LEU A 51 6.80 0.12 0.53
CA LEU A 51 6.64 0.54 1.92
C LEU A 51 6.79 2.07 2.09
N VAL A 52 7.53 2.74 1.21
CA VAL A 52 7.65 4.21 1.20
C VAL A 52 6.34 4.93 0.90
N ASP A 53 5.40 4.26 0.22
CA ASP A 53 4.06 4.80 -0.09
C ASP A 53 3.18 4.91 1.17
N LEU A 54 3.53 4.20 2.24
CA LEU A 54 2.72 4.16 3.46
C LEU A 54 2.72 5.50 4.19
N PHE A 55 3.86 6.20 4.23
CA PHE A 55 3.98 7.51 4.87
C PHE A 55 3.01 8.55 4.30
N PRO A 56 3.04 8.89 3.00
CA PRO A 56 2.09 9.85 2.43
C PRO A 56 0.64 9.34 2.46
N THR A 57 0.41 8.02 2.50
CA THR A 57 -0.94 7.46 2.67
C THR A 57 -1.51 7.74 4.05
N ILE A 58 -0.73 7.52 5.11
CA ILE A 58 -1.16 7.77 6.49
C ILE A 58 -1.41 9.27 6.72
N LEU A 59 -0.56 10.14 6.19
CA LEU A 59 -0.77 11.60 6.31
C LEU A 59 -2.09 12.03 5.66
N LYS A 60 -2.37 11.60 4.43
CA LYS A 60 -3.65 11.91 3.77
C LYS A 60 -4.84 11.35 4.54
N LEU A 61 -4.75 10.14 5.09
CA LEU A 61 -5.78 9.56 5.95
C LEU A 61 -6.01 10.38 7.24
N ALA A 62 -4.96 10.99 7.78
CA ALA A 62 -5.04 11.88 8.94
C ALA A 62 -5.50 13.31 8.58
N GLY A 63 -5.79 13.60 7.32
CA GLY A 63 -6.15 14.95 6.85
C GLY A 63 -4.96 15.92 6.80
N CYS A 64 -3.73 15.39 6.78
CA CYS A 64 -2.50 16.17 6.66
C CYS A 64 -1.97 16.12 5.22
N GLU A 65 -1.40 17.23 4.75
CA GLU A 65 -0.72 17.28 3.45
C GLU A 65 0.69 16.68 3.57
N PRO A 66 1.04 15.65 2.79
CA PRO A 66 2.40 15.15 2.73
C PRO A 66 3.31 16.20 2.08
N LYS A 67 4.56 16.30 2.56
CA LYS A 67 5.59 17.15 1.93
C LYS A 67 5.84 16.70 0.49
N GLU A 68 6.10 17.66 -0.41
CA GLU A 68 6.41 17.39 -1.82
C GLU A 68 7.62 16.46 -2.01
N ASP A 69 8.58 16.50 -1.08
CA ASP A 69 9.80 15.67 -1.11
C ASP A 69 9.58 14.21 -0.66
N SER A 70 8.33 13.77 -0.46
CA SER A 70 8.08 12.37 -0.10
C SER A 70 8.35 11.45 -1.29
N PHE A 71 9.28 10.51 -1.14
CA PHE A 71 9.63 9.53 -2.19
C PHE A 71 8.48 8.61 -2.64
N GLY A 72 7.46 8.43 -1.80
CA GLY A 72 6.32 7.55 -2.08
C GLY A 72 5.10 8.30 -2.63
N LYS A 73 4.17 7.55 -3.24
CA LYS A 73 2.87 8.05 -3.68
C LYS A 73 1.76 7.50 -2.78
N SER A 74 0.78 8.33 -2.43
CA SER A 74 -0.37 7.88 -1.63
C SER A 74 -1.13 6.73 -2.32
N LEU A 75 -1.48 5.71 -1.54
CA LEU A 75 -2.26 4.55 -1.96
C LEU A 75 -3.78 4.80 -1.92
N MET A 76 -4.23 6.01 -1.56
CA MET A 76 -5.66 6.33 -1.46
C MET A 76 -6.48 5.97 -2.71
N PRO A 77 -6.02 6.27 -3.96
CA PRO A 77 -6.76 5.89 -5.16
C PRO A 77 -6.98 4.38 -5.28
N LEU A 78 -6.02 3.57 -4.82
CA LEU A 78 -6.11 2.11 -4.87
C LEU A 78 -7.13 1.53 -3.88
N LEU A 79 -7.51 2.30 -2.85
CA LEU A 79 -8.58 1.91 -1.95
C LEU A 79 -9.97 2.15 -2.55
N ALA A 80 -10.08 2.98 -3.60
CA ALA A 80 -11.30 3.15 -4.38
C ALA A 80 -11.38 2.12 -5.51
N ASP A 81 -10.31 1.96 -6.29
CA ASP A 81 -10.19 0.96 -7.36
C ASP A 81 -8.76 0.38 -7.44
N VAL A 82 -8.67 -0.95 -7.35
CA VAL A 82 -7.40 -1.69 -7.37
C VAL A 82 -6.71 -1.73 -8.74
N ASN A 83 -7.40 -1.31 -9.80
CA ASN A 83 -6.88 -1.34 -11.19
C ASN A 83 -6.42 0.02 -11.71
N ILE A 84 -6.50 1.09 -10.91
CA ILE A 84 -6.07 2.42 -11.32
C ILE A 84 -4.54 2.45 -11.55
N ALA A 85 -4.12 2.93 -12.73
CA ALA A 85 -2.72 3.16 -13.05
C ALA A 85 -2.14 4.30 -12.18
N ARG A 86 -0.89 4.14 -11.71
CA ARG A 86 -0.21 5.02 -10.74
C ARG A 86 0.65 6.10 -11.38
#